data_AF-A0A7C1RCN2-F1
#
_entry.id   AF-A0A7C1RCN2-F1
#
_cell.length_a   1.000
_cell.length_b   1.000
_cell.length_c   1.000
_cell.angle_alpha   90.00
_cell.angle_beta   90.00
_cell.angle_gamma   90.00
#
_symmetry.space_group_name_H-M   'P 1'
#
loop_
_entity.id
_entity.type
_entity.pdbx_description
1 polymer ?
#
loop_
_entity_poly.entity_id
_entity_poly.type
_entity_poly.pdbx_seq_one_letter_code
_entity_poly.pdbx_strand_id
1 'polypeptide(L)' 'MRKKITVIGAGHVGEVTAFKIAEKELGDVVLLDVVEDMP' A
#
# COMPACT_ATOMS: atom_id res chain seq x y z
N MET A 1 17.28 7.34 4.98
CA MET A 1 16.33 6.22 5.19
C MET A 1 15.14 6.42 4.27
N ARG A 2 14.72 5.38 3.53
CA ARG A 2 13.49 5.40 2.72
C ARG A 2 12.27 5.50 3.64
N LYS A 3 11.24 6.24 3.24
CA LYS A 3 10.01 6.37 4.05
C LYS A 3 9.27 5.03 4.05
N LYS A 4 8.68 4.66 5.19
CA LYS A 4 7.82 3.49 5.30
C LYS A 4 6.38 3.96 5.45
N ILE A 5 5.49 3.43 4.61
CA ILE A 5 4.10 3.86 4.52
C ILE A 5 3.22 2.62 4.65
N THR A 6 2.22 2.66 5.52
CA THR A 6 1.25 1.58 5.69
C THR A 6 -0.12 2.06 5.23
N VAL A 7 -0.76 1.29 4.37
CA VAL A 7 -2.14 1.50 3.92
C VAL A 7 -2.99 0.40 4.57
N ILE A 8 -4.01 0.81 5.34
CA ILE A 8 -4.95 -0.12 5.99
C ILE A 8 -6.25 -0.12 5.17
N GLY A 9 -6.62 -1.29 4.67
CA GLY A 9 -7.68 -1.51 3.69
C GLY A 9 -7.11 -1.71 2.29
N ALA A 10 -7.31 -2.89 1.71
CA ALA A 10 -6.89 -3.33 0.38
C ALA A 10 -8.06 -3.37 -0.62
N GLY A 11 -9.08 -2.55 -0.43
CA GLY A 11 -10.07 -2.29 -1.49
C GLY A 11 -9.48 -1.40 -2.60
N HIS A 12 -10.26 -1.09 -3.64
CA HIS A 12 -9.80 -0.30 -4.80
C HIS A 12 -9.03 0.98 -4.44
N VAL A 13 -9.47 1.72 -3.42
CA VAL A 13 -8.79 2.95 -2.99
C VAL A 13 -7.43 2.64 -2.38
N GLY A 14 -7.34 1.60 -1.55
CA GLY A 14 -6.11 1.17 -0.90
C GLY A 14 -5.08 0.67 -1.90
N GLU A 15 -5.50 -0.19 -2.84
CA GLU A 15 -4.66 -0.70 -3.92
C GLU A 15 -4.12 0.43 -4.80
N VAL A 16 -4.98 1.33 -5.28
CA VAL A 16 -4.55 2.47 -6.12
C VAL A 16 -3.63 3.40 -5.33
N THR A 17 -3.88 3.59 -4.03
CA THR A 17 -2.99 4.39 -3.17
C THR A 17 -1.62 3.74 -3.06
N ALA A 18 -1.55 2.43 -2.77
CA ALA A 18 -0.30 1.69 -2.68
C ALA A 18 0.46 1.67 -4.03
N PHE A 19 -0.25 1.48 -5.14
CA PHE A 19 0.29 1.58 -6.49
C PHE A 19 0.89 2.96 -6.76
N LYS A 20 0.17 4.04 -6.43
CA LYS A 20 0.65 5.41 -6.63
C LYS A 20 1.85 5.75 -5.73
N ILE A 21 1.90 5.21 -4.52
CA ILE A 21 3.05 5.33 -3.62
C ILE A 21 4.29 4.67 -4.24
N ALA A 22 4.13 3.46 -4.78
CA ALA A 22 5.21 2.72 -5.44
C ALA A 22 5.66 3.39 -6.75
N GLU A 23 4.72 3.75 -7.64
CA GLU A 23 4.95 4.40 -8.93
C GLU A 23 5.71 5.73 -8.79
N LYS A 24 5.43 6.49 -7.72
CA LYS A 24 6.07 7.77 -7.42
C LYS A 24 7.33 7.64 -6.56
N GLU A 25 7.76 6.42 -6.25
CA GLU A 25 8.93 6.13 -5.42
C GLU A 25 8.92 6.82 -4.04
N LEU A 26 7.73 7.04 -3.45
CA LEU A 26 7.60 7.82 -2.21
C LEU A 26 8.13 7.07 -0.98
N GLY A 27 8.18 5.74 -1.03
CA GLY A 27 8.61 4.92 0.08
C GLY A 27 8.40 3.42 -0.15
N ASP A 28 8.73 2.64 0.86
CA ASP A 28 8.33 1.24 0.97
C ASP A 28 6.89 1.20 1.50
N VAL A 29 5.99 0.51 0.77
CA VAL A 29 4.58 0.42 1.10
C VAL A 29 4.23 -0.97 1.63
N VAL A 30 3.43 -1.01 2.69
CA VAL A 30 2.80 -2.23 3.21
C VAL A 30 1.29 -2.05 3.09
N LEU A 31 0.62 -2.99 2.43
CA LEU A 31 -0.83 -3.07 2.38
C LEU A 31 -1.31 -4.08 3.42
N LEU A 32 -2.31 -3.71 4.22
CA LEU A 32 -2.88 -4.55 5.27
C LEU A 32 -4.39 -4.58 5.12
N ASP A 33 -4.98 -5.78 5.14
CA ASP A 33 -6.43 -5.97 5.13
C ASP A 33 -6.82 -7.10 6.11
N VAL A 34 -8.13 -7.23 6.36
CA VAL A 34 -8.72 -8.34 7.12
C VAL A 34 -8.87 -9.58 6.25
N VAL A 35 -8.98 -9.41 4.93
CA VAL A 35 -9.01 -10.52 3.97
C VAL A 35 -7.59 -11.10 3.86
N GLU A 36 -7.45 -12.36 4.24
CA GLU A 36 -6.19 -13.11 4.07
C GLU A 36 -5.88 -13.32 2.57
N ASP A 37 -4.59 -13.39 2.22
CA ASP A 37 -4.07 -13.59 0.86
C ASP A 37 -4.49 -12.52 -0.18
N MET A 38 -4.92 -11.34 0.27
CA MET A 38 -5.03 -10.17 -0.60
C MET A 38 -3.61 -9.71 -1.01
N PRO A 39 -3.32 -9.46 -2.31
CA PRO A 39 -1.99 -9.03 -2.77
C PRO A 39 -1.52 -7.69 -2.17
#